data_AF-A0A2V8GD03-F1
#
_entry.id   AF-A0A2V8GD03-F1
#
_cell.length_a   1.000
_cell.length_b   1.000
_cell.length_c   1.000
_cell.angle_alpha   90.00
_cell.angle_beta   90.00
_cell.angle_gamma   90.00
#
_symmetry.space_group_name_H-M   'P 1'
#
loop_
_entity.id
_entity.type
_entity.pdbx_description
1 polymer ?
#
loop_
_entity_poly.entity_id
_entity_poly.type
_entity_poly.pdbx_seq_one_letter_code
_entity_poly.pdbx_strand_id
1 'polypeptide(L)'
;MKWLDVEPRFGFAWDPRSNGVTAVRGGYGISHLPLTGNNRLPNPDFGATQSLTSTSGQTDPNYVMRLSSNPPLVSPLTPEQALNIPPDGLVYLGSINVPGFAISQNTKIPYIQNWNLTVSRKLLSNTVVEVAYIGSKGTYLFMPLVNINPRPFTYIEALDVANQNPDTPTRTWGSTG
;
A
#
# COMPACT_ATOMS: atom_id res chain seq x y z
N MET A 1 10.40 19.65 -3.14
CA MET A 1 9.58 19.19 -4.28
C MET A 1 10.47 19.04 -5.49
N LYS A 2 10.38 17.92 -6.22
CA LYS A 2 11.06 17.72 -7.50
C LYS A 2 10.01 17.96 -8.59
N TRP A 3 10.22 18.95 -9.44
CA TRP A 3 9.15 19.56 -10.25
C TRP A 3 8.92 18.93 -11.63
N LEU A 4 9.47 17.75 -11.91
CA LEU A 4 9.38 17.11 -13.22
C LEU A 4 9.50 15.59 -13.11
N ASP A 5 8.35 14.92 -13.00
CA ASP A 5 8.25 13.46 -13.13
C ASP A 5 8.14 13.10 -14.62
N VAL A 6 9.30 13.04 -15.27
CA VAL A 6 9.40 12.77 -16.71
C VAL A 6 9.27 11.27 -16.97
N GLU A 7 8.32 10.92 -17.84
CA GLU A 7 8.12 9.54 -18.34
C GLU A 7 8.55 9.44 -19.80
N PRO A 8 9.86 9.38 -20.10
CA PRO A 8 10.31 9.25 -21.48
C PRO A 8 9.86 7.91 -22.04
N ARG A 9 9.28 7.95 -23.24
CA ARG A 9 8.88 6.78 -24.02
C ARG A 9 9.39 6.98 -25.43
N PHE A 10 10.27 6.09 -25.87
CA PHE A 10 10.85 6.13 -27.21
C PHE A 10 10.82 4.74 -27.83
N GLY A 11 10.53 4.70 -29.13
CA GLY A 11 10.52 3.49 -29.93
C GLY A 11 11.18 3.76 -31.28
N PHE A 12 11.73 2.72 -31.88
CA PHE A 12 12.33 2.78 -33.20
C PHE A 12 11.94 1.54 -34.02
N ALA A 13 11.87 1.74 -35.33
CA ALA A 13 11.76 0.68 -36.31
C ALA A 13 12.71 1.01 -37.46
N TRP A 14 13.51 0.04 -37.88
CA TRP A 14 14.59 0.22 -38.84
C TRP A 14 14.73 -1.01 -39.73
N ASP A 15 14.86 -0.79 -41.03
CA ASP A 15 15.35 -1.79 -41.98
C ASP A 15 16.81 -1.45 -42.33
N PRO A 16 17.79 -2.29 -41.91
CA PRO A 16 19.21 -2.05 -42.18
C PRO A 16 19.61 -2.02 -43.65
N ARG A 17 18.78 -2.55 -44.55
CA ARG A 17 19.08 -2.67 -45.98
C ARG A 17 18.03 -2.01 -46.88
N SER A 18 16.99 -1.40 -46.28
CA SER A 18 15.88 -0.76 -46.98
C SER A 18 15.24 -1.64 -48.08
N ASN A 19 15.21 -2.95 -47.86
CA ASN A 19 14.81 -3.96 -48.86
C ASN A 19 13.68 -4.89 -48.38
N GLY A 20 13.11 -4.64 -47.19
CA GLY A 20 12.03 -5.41 -46.58
C GLY A 20 12.41 -6.81 -46.09
N VAL A 21 13.69 -7.19 -46.13
CA VAL A 21 14.14 -8.54 -45.76
C VAL A 21 14.43 -8.65 -44.25
N THR A 22 14.83 -7.56 -43.60
CA THR A 22 15.14 -7.53 -42.17
C THR A 22 14.52 -6.30 -41.53
N ALA A 23 13.81 -6.47 -40.43
CA ALA A 23 13.32 -5.37 -39.61
C ALA A 23 13.84 -5.52 -38.17
N VAL A 24 14.41 -4.44 -37.65
CA VAL A 24 14.76 -4.29 -36.24
C VAL A 24 13.77 -3.31 -35.64
N ARG A 25 13.12 -3.70 -34.55
CA ARG A 25 12.17 -2.88 -33.80
C ARG A 25 12.57 -2.90 -32.34
N GLY A 26 12.35 -1.81 -31.64
CA GLY A 26 12.58 -1.77 -30.21
C GLY A 26 11.99 -0.55 -29.56
N GLY A 27 11.96 -0.55 -28.24
CA GLY A 27 11.51 0.59 -27.47
C GLY A 27 11.87 0.49 -26.01
N TYR A 28 11.83 1.65 -25.36
CA TYR A 28 12.08 1.81 -23.93
C TYR A 28 11.08 2.82 -23.38
N GLY A 29 10.58 2.56 -22.18
CA GLY A 29 9.67 3.46 -21.48
C GLY A 29 9.83 3.38 -19.97
N ILE A 30 9.61 4.51 -19.30
CA ILE A 30 9.47 4.61 -17.85
C ILE A 30 8.01 4.87 -17.51
N SER A 31 7.50 4.18 -16.49
CA SER A 31 6.20 4.45 -15.86
C SER A 31 6.38 4.56 -14.35
N HIS A 32 5.84 5.59 -13.73
CA HIS A 32 5.72 5.71 -12.28
C HIS A 32 4.48 4.96 -11.79
N LEU A 33 4.54 4.42 -10.57
CA LEU A 33 3.35 3.89 -9.91
C LEU A 33 2.54 5.04 -9.30
N PRO A 34 1.21 5.06 -9.48
CA PRO A 34 0.37 6.08 -8.89
C PRO A 34 0.46 5.97 -7.37
N LEU A 35 0.76 7.07 -6.71
CA LEU A 35 0.65 7.18 -5.28
C LEU A 35 -0.83 7.42 -4.93
N THR A 36 -1.56 6.32 -4.77
CA THR A 36 -2.76 6.23 -3.92
C THR A 36 -2.32 5.76 -2.53
N GLY A 37 -2.96 6.15 -1.43
CA GLY A 37 -4.13 7.00 -1.19
C GLY A 37 -4.71 6.63 0.18
N ASN A 38 -5.22 5.42 0.36
CA ASN A 38 -5.40 4.41 -0.69
C ASN A 38 -4.31 3.32 -0.71
N ASN A 39 -3.77 2.88 0.43
CA ASN A 39 -2.67 1.91 0.56
C ASN A 39 -1.32 2.31 -0.10
N ARG A 40 -0.66 3.35 0.45
CA ARG A 40 0.73 3.88 0.19
C ARG A 40 0.85 5.38 -0.19
N LEU A 41 -0.05 6.25 0.30
CA LEU A 41 0.15 7.71 0.41
C LEU A 41 0.22 8.15 1.88
N PRO A 42 0.73 9.37 2.17
CA PRO A 42 0.25 10.16 3.29
C PRO A 42 -1.20 10.60 3.02
N ASN A 43 -2.08 10.35 3.98
CA ASN A 43 -3.42 10.94 4.00
C ASN A 43 -3.53 11.85 5.23
N PRO A 44 -3.20 13.15 5.14
CA PRO A 44 -3.48 14.12 6.20
C PRO A 44 -4.97 14.49 6.17
N ASP A 45 -5.81 13.48 6.41
CA ASP A 45 -7.25 13.67 6.50
C ASP A 45 -7.60 14.02 7.95
N PHE A 46 -7.83 15.31 8.17
CA PHE A 46 -8.35 15.82 9.45
C PHE A 46 -9.87 15.56 9.59
N GLY A 47 -10.53 15.06 8.54
CA GLY A 47 -11.92 14.62 8.55
C GLY A 47 -12.02 13.11 8.80
N ALA A 48 -11.86 12.68 10.05
CA ALA A 48 -12.15 11.29 10.42
C ALA A 48 -13.63 10.97 10.16
N THR A 49 -13.95 10.35 9.02
CA THR A 49 -15.28 9.80 8.73
C THR A 49 -15.50 8.54 9.55
N GLN A 50 -15.82 8.71 10.84
CA GLN A 50 -16.20 7.62 11.71
C GLN A 50 -17.65 7.25 11.44
N SER A 51 -17.88 6.07 10.87
CA SER A 51 -19.24 5.54 10.70
C SER A 51 -19.90 5.32 12.06
N LEU A 52 -20.95 6.09 12.35
CA LEU A 52 -21.75 6.00 13.58
C LEU A 52 -22.70 4.77 13.58
N THR A 53 -22.19 3.62 13.13
CA THR A 53 -22.95 2.39 12.96
C THR A 53 -22.09 1.19 13.27
N SER A 54 -22.51 0.35 14.22
CA SER A 54 -21.91 -0.96 14.46
C SER A 54 -22.67 -2.04 13.70
N THR A 55 -21.94 -2.95 13.06
CA THR A 55 -22.47 -4.18 12.48
C THR A 55 -22.13 -5.36 13.40
N SER A 56 -23.12 -5.89 14.11
CA SER A 56 -22.92 -6.99 15.07
C SER A 56 -23.86 -8.15 14.79
N GLY A 57 -23.37 -9.16 14.06
CA GLY A 57 -24.17 -10.33 13.68
C GLY A 57 -25.17 -10.06 12.55
N GLN A 58 -26.26 -10.81 12.53
CA GLN A 58 -27.35 -10.70 11.57
C GLN A 58 -28.65 -10.25 12.25
N THR A 59 -29.66 -9.86 11.46
CA THR A 59 -30.94 -9.37 11.98
C THR A 59 -31.76 -10.45 12.68
N ASP A 60 -31.75 -11.69 12.19
CA ASP A 60 -32.33 -12.85 12.89
C ASP A 60 -31.22 -13.79 13.42
N PRO A 61 -31.05 -13.92 14.75
CA PRO A 61 -29.98 -14.73 15.36
C PRO A 61 -30.04 -16.22 15.00
N ASN A 62 -31.19 -16.74 14.56
CA ASN A 62 -31.40 -18.17 14.30
C ASN A 62 -30.96 -18.62 12.91
N TYR A 63 -30.67 -17.69 11.98
CA TYR A 63 -30.31 -18.01 10.60
C TYR A 63 -28.93 -17.48 10.23
N VAL A 64 -28.25 -18.14 9.30
CA VAL A 64 -26.98 -17.63 8.75
C VAL A 64 -27.19 -16.30 8.02
N MET A 65 -26.20 -15.40 8.11
CA MET A 65 -26.23 -14.11 7.40
C MET A 65 -26.30 -14.33 5.88
N ARG A 66 -27.21 -13.63 5.20
CA ARG A 66 -27.41 -13.67 3.75
C ARG A 66 -27.83 -12.30 3.25
N LEU A 67 -27.07 -11.72 2.31
CA LEU A 67 -27.31 -10.37 1.79
C LEU A 67 -28.72 -10.18 1.20
N SER A 68 -29.36 -11.26 0.74
CA SER A 68 -30.72 -11.25 0.15
C SER A 68 -31.86 -11.56 1.13
N SER A 69 -31.59 -12.04 2.36
CA SER A 69 -32.66 -12.56 3.24
C SER A 69 -32.42 -12.49 4.75
N ASN A 70 -31.18 -12.31 5.21
CA ASN A 70 -30.85 -12.05 6.61
C ASN A 70 -29.64 -11.09 6.64
N PRO A 71 -29.85 -9.79 6.40
CA PRO A 71 -28.78 -8.81 6.32
C PRO A 71 -28.05 -8.66 7.66
N PRO A 72 -26.83 -8.06 7.67
CA PRO A 72 -26.15 -7.72 8.91
C PRO A 72 -27.02 -6.78 9.76
N LEU A 73 -27.03 -7.00 11.08
CA LEU A 73 -27.70 -6.11 12.02
C LEU A 73 -26.90 -4.80 12.13
N VAL A 74 -27.46 -3.70 11.63
CA VAL A 74 -26.88 -2.36 11.73
C VAL A 74 -27.53 -1.63 12.91
N SER A 75 -26.77 -1.41 13.98
CA SER A 75 -27.20 -0.53 15.08
C SER A 75 -26.58 0.85 14.89
N PRO A 76 -27.36 1.94 14.91
CA PRO A 76 -26.79 3.28 15.04
C PRO A 76 -26.12 3.43 16.41
N LEU A 77 -25.04 4.21 16.43
CA LEU A 77 -24.33 4.62 17.64
C LEU A 77 -24.44 6.14 17.78
N THR A 78 -24.44 6.65 19.00
CA THR A 78 -24.18 8.08 19.23
C THR A 78 -22.68 8.37 19.07
N PRO A 79 -22.25 9.63 18.85
CA PRO A 79 -20.83 9.99 18.80
C PRO A 79 -20.06 9.55 20.05
N GLU A 80 -20.68 9.64 21.22
CA GLU A 80 -20.11 9.25 22.51
C GLU A 80 -19.87 7.74 22.57
N GLN A 81 -20.81 6.94 22.06
CA GLN A 81 -20.69 5.48 21.97
C GLN A 81 -19.62 5.06 20.95
N ALA A 82 -19.58 5.71 19.78
CA ALA A 82 -18.59 5.42 18.73
C ALA A 82 -17.15 5.75 19.16
N LEU A 83 -16.99 6.80 20.00
CA LEU A 83 -15.72 7.23 20.56
C LEU A 83 -15.38 6.55 21.91
N ASN A 84 -16.24 5.67 22.44
CA ASN A 84 -16.11 5.04 23.76
C ASN A 84 -15.89 6.05 24.91
N ILE A 85 -16.58 7.20 24.86
CA ILE A 85 -16.49 8.22 25.91
C ILE A 85 -17.12 7.67 27.20
N PRO A 86 -16.41 7.68 28.34
CA PRO A 86 -16.99 7.21 29.60
C PRO A 86 -18.12 8.14 30.09
N PRO A 87 -19.04 7.67 30.95
CA PRO A 87 -20.19 8.47 31.40
C PRO A 87 -19.85 9.75 32.20
N ASP A 88 -18.60 9.91 32.63
CA ASP A 88 -18.09 11.14 33.28
C ASP A 88 -17.73 12.25 32.27
N GLY A 89 -17.73 11.94 30.96
CA GLY A 89 -17.35 12.85 29.88
C GLY A 89 -15.84 13.09 29.74
N LEU A 90 -15.02 12.40 30.53
CA LEU A 90 -13.59 12.65 30.64
C LEU A 90 -12.79 11.65 29.79
N VAL A 91 -12.46 12.06 28.57
CA VAL A 91 -11.68 11.24 27.61
C VAL A 91 -10.20 11.20 28.00
N TYR A 92 -9.87 10.41 29.03
CA TYR A 92 -8.49 10.24 29.49
C TYR A 92 -7.67 9.21 28.71
N LEU A 93 -8.33 8.27 28.01
CA LEU A 93 -7.69 7.18 27.28
C LEU A 93 -8.34 6.99 25.90
N GLY A 94 -8.17 8.01 25.06
CA GLY A 94 -8.70 8.04 23.70
C GLY A 94 -7.82 8.89 22.79
N SER A 95 -6.50 8.65 22.78
CA SER A 95 -5.65 9.20 21.73
C SER A 95 -6.24 8.81 20.37
N ILE A 96 -6.37 9.79 19.46
CA ILE A 96 -6.82 9.54 18.08
C ILE A 96 -6.04 8.34 17.53
N ASN A 97 -6.72 7.20 17.39
CA ASN A 97 -6.10 5.94 16.95
C ASN A 97 -6.00 5.92 15.42
N VAL A 98 -5.46 7.01 14.88
CA VAL A 98 -4.91 7.06 13.53
C VAL A 98 -3.48 6.56 13.68
N PRO A 99 -3.11 5.40 13.11
CA PRO A 99 -1.73 4.95 13.11
C PRO A 99 -0.83 6.04 12.50
N GLY A 100 0.08 6.58 13.31
CA GLY A 100 0.92 7.71 12.95
C GLY A 100 1.96 7.32 11.90
N PHE A 101 1.62 7.44 10.62
CA PHE A 101 2.53 7.14 9.52
C PHE A 101 3.50 8.30 9.27
N ALA A 102 4.76 8.12 9.69
CA ALA A 102 5.86 8.99 9.29
C ALA A 102 6.34 8.63 7.88
N ILE A 103 6.46 9.62 7.00
CA ILE A 103 7.07 9.45 5.67
C ILE A 103 8.49 10.00 5.68
N SER A 104 9.44 9.19 5.22
CA SER A 104 10.82 9.62 5.09
C SER A 104 10.93 10.80 4.13
N GLN A 105 11.67 11.84 4.52
CA GLN A 105 11.94 13.01 3.66
C GLN A 105 12.73 12.64 2.39
N ASN A 106 13.38 11.46 2.36
CA ASN A 106 14.06 10.90 1.19
C ASN A 106 13.19 9.88 0.42
N THR A 107 11.87 9.93 0.58
CA THR A 107 10.94 9.09 -0.20
C THR A 107 11.00 9.49 -1.68
N LYS A 108 11.04 8.48 -2.55
CA LYS A 108 11.07 8.62 -4.01
C LYS A 108 9.89 7.88 -4.61
N ILE A 109 9.33 8.40 -5.69
CA ILE A 109 8.21 7.77 -6.39
C ILE A 109 8.72 6.44 -6.99
N PRO A 110 8.06 5.29 -6.71
CA PRO A 110 8.40 4.02 -7.33
C PRO A 110 8.19 4.06 -8.84
N TYR A 111 9.13 3.51 -9.60
CA TYR A 111 9.02 3.48 -11.06
C TYR A 111 9.51 2.16 -11.66
N ILE A 112 8.99 1.85 -12.83
CA ILE A 112 9.33 0.66 -13.63
C ILE A 112 9.85 1.13 -14.98
N GLN A 113 11.01 0.61 -15.37
CA GLN A 113 11.58 0.74 -16.70
C GLN A 113 11.26 -0.54 -17.46
N ASN A 114 10.79 -0.41 -18.71
CA ASN A 114 10.54 -1.55 -19.60
C ASN A 114 11.27 -1.34 -20.92
N TRP A 115 11.83 -2.41 -21.49
CA TRP A 115 12.46 -2.38 -22.80
C TRP A 115 12.13 -3.62 -23.62
N ASN A 116 12.13 -3.47 -24.94
CA ASN A 116 12.02 -4.56 -25.89
C ASN A 116 12.96 -4.34 -27.08
N LEU A 117 13.42 -5.45 -27.66
CA LEU A 117 14.16 -5.50 -28.91
C LEU A 117 13.71 -6.73 -29.69
N THR A 118 13.24 -6.51 -30.91
CA THR A 118 12.77 -7.55 -31.83
C THR A 118 13.54 -7.44 -33.14
N VAL A 119 14.09 -8.57 -33.59
CA VAL A 119 14.72 -8.69 -34.91
C VAL A 119 13.95 -9.73 -35.70
N SER A 120 13.30 -9.33 -36.78
CA SER A 120 12.67 -10.23 -37.74
C SER A 120 13.40 -10.23 -39.08
N ARG A 121 13.49 -11.41 -39.69
CA ARG A 121 14.18 -11.61 -40.96
C ARG A 121 13.46 -12.65 -41.82
N LYS A 122 13.22 -12.30 -43.09
CA LYS A 122 12.80 -13.25 -44.11
C LYS A 122 13.98 -14.16 -44.49
N LEU A 123 13.83 -15.47 -44.28
CA LEU A 123 14.84 -16.48 -44.62
C LEU A 123 14.56 -17.17 -45.95
N LEU A 124 13.29 -17.43 -46.24
CA LEU A 124 12.81 -18.00 -47.51
C LEU A 124 11.67 -17.13 -48.03
N SER A 125 11.28 -17.27 -49.31
CA SER A 125 10.19 -16.49 -49.93
C SER A 125 8.92 -16.42 -49.07
N ASN A 126 8.62 -17.51 -48.35
CA ASN A 126 7.40 -17.70 -47.57
C ASN A 126 7.69 -17.94 -46.06
N THR A 127 8.89 -17.58 -45.56
CA THR A 127 9.29 -17.87 -44.16
C THR A 127 10.03 -16.70 -43.54
N VAL A 128 9.47 -16.19 -42.43
CA VAL A 128 10.08 -15.17 -41.57
C VAL A 128 10.40 -15.82 -40.23
N VAL A 129 11.59 -15.53 -39.70
CA VAL A 129 11.99 -15.86 -38.33
C VAL A 129 12.10 -14.58 -37.55
N GLU A 130 11.58 -14.57 -36.33
CA GLU A 130 11.63 -13.45 -35.40
C GLU A 130 12.25 -13.88 -34.08
N VAL A 131 13.13 -13.04 -33.54
CA VAL A 131 13.71 -13.19 -32.20
C VAL A 131 13.37 -11.91 -31.43
N ALA A 132 12.68 -12.07 -30.30
CA ALA A 132 12.29 -10.96 -29.43
C ALA A 132 12.91 -11.13 -28.04
N TYR A 133 13.39 -10.03 -27.48
CA TYR A 133 13.87 -9.91 -26.12
C TYR A 133 13.08 -8.81 -25.42
N ILE A 134 12.58 -9.11 -24.22
CA ILE A 134 11.76 -8.21 -23.41
C ILE A 134 12.35 -8.21 -21.99
N GLY A 135 12.50 -7.04 -21.39
CA GLY A 135 13.00 -6.91 -20.02
C GLY A 135 12.35 -5.76 -19.27
N SER A 136 12.38 -5.85 -17.95
CA SER A 136 11.85 -4.83 -17.05
C SER A 136 12.71 -4.69 -15.79
N LYS A 137 12.67 -3.51 -15.17
CA LYS A 137 13.36 -3.20 -13.91
C LYS A 137 12.55 -2.22 -13.08
N GLY A 138 12.13 -2.65 -11.90
CA GLY A 138 11.62 -1.75 -10.85
C GLY A 138 12.76 -1.02 -10.14
N THR A 139 12.52 0.22 -9.67
CA THR A 139 13.45 0.98 -8.84
C THR A 139 12.67 1.84 -7.84
N TYR A 140 13.20 1.98 -6.62
CA TYR A 140 12.51 2.56 -5.46
C TYR A 140 11.12 1.95 -5.22
N LEU A 141 11.00 0.63 -5.39
CA LEU A 141 9.79 -0.11 -5.08
C LEU A 141 9.41 0.10 -3.61
N PHE A 142 8.11 0.18 -3.34
CA PHE A 142 7.58 0.35 -2.00
C PHE A 142 8.06 -0.74 -1.04
N MET A 143 8.71 -0.32 0.04
CA MET A 143 9.11 -1.19 1.14
C MET A 143 7.94 -1.47 2.11
N PRO A 144 8.04 -2.47 3.00
CA PRO A 144 7.16 -2.56 4.17
C PRO A 144 7.32 -1.34 5.08
N LEU A 145 6.31 -1.10 5.92
CA LEU A 145 6.39 -0.10 6.99
C LEU A 145 7.48 -0.49 7.99
N VAL A 146 8.26 0.49 8.43
CA VAL A 146 9.33 0.32 9.43
C VAL A 146 8.98 1.14 10.66
N ASN A 147 9.15 0.57 11.85
CA ASN A 147 8.94 1.31 13.09
C ASN A 147 10.08 2.33 13.29
N ILE A 148 9.72 3.62 13.32
CA ILE A 148 10.68 4.73 13.52
C ILE A 148 11.02 4.98 15.00
N ASN A 149 10.23 4.40 15.92
CA ASN A 149 10.45 4.44 17.37
C ASN A 149 10.55 3.00 17.92
N PRO A 150 11.62 2.25 17.58
CA PRO A 150 11.85 0.93 18.15
C PRO A 150 12.10 1.05 19.66
N ARG A 151 11.52 0.14 20.45
CA ARG A 151 11.82 0.09 21.90
C ARG A 151 13.32 -0.24 22.10
N PRO A 152 13.99 0.29 23.15
CA PRO A 152 15.36 -0.09 23.46
C PRO A 152 15.48 -1.60 23.67
N PHE A 153 16.52 -2.21 23.09
CA PHE A 153 16.73 -3.67 23.15
C PHE A 153 16.74 -4.20 24.58
N THR A 154 17.45 -3.53 25.50
CA THR A 154 17.53 -3.87 26.92
C THR A 154 16.18 -3.81 27.65
N TYR A 155 15.22 -2.99 27.16
CA TYR A 155 13.87 -2.94 27.70
C TYR A 155 13.02 -4.11 27.20
N ILE A 156 13.22 -4.55 25.96
CA ILE A 156 12.57 -5.77 25.42
C ILE A 156 13.09 -7.00 26.18
N GLU A 157 14.42 -7.14 26.34
CA GLU A 157 15.01 -8.24 27.12
C GLU A 157 14.48 -8.31 28.55
N ALA A 158 14.32 -7.16 29.22
CA ALA A 158 13.77 -7.10 30.57
C ALA A 158 12.30 -7.54 30.64
N LEU A 159 11.50 -7.31 29.59
CA LEU A 159 10.11 -7.77 29.51
C LEU A 159 10.02 -9.26 29.18
N ASP A 160 10.85 -9.77 28.26
CA ASP A 160 10.93 -11.21 27.95
C ASP A 160 11.35 -12.03 29.19
N VAL A 161 12.37 -11.58 29.93
CA VAL A 161 12.77 -12.18 31.21
C VAL A 161 11.64 -12.16 32.25
N ALA A 162 10.75 -11.17 32.18
CA ALA A 162 9.58 -11.05 33.05
C ALA A 162 8.32 -11.77 32.52
N ASN A 163 8.41 -12.52 31.42
CA ASN A 163 7.28 -13.13 30.71
C ASN A 163 6.15 -12.12 30.35
N GLN A 164 6.50 -10.86 30.08
CA GLN A 164 5.55 -9.82 29.67
C GLN A 164 5.66 -9.55 28.18
N ASN A 165 4.53 -9.55 27.48
CA ASN A 165 4.51 -9.30 26.04
C ASN A 165 4.96 -7.85 25.73
N PRO A 166 6.10 -7.64 25.03
CA PRO A 166 6.61 -6.31 24.72
C PRO A 166 5.70 -5.49 23.77
N ASP A 167 4.73 -6.11 23.11
CA ASP A 167 3.74 -5.43 22.27
C ASP A 167 2.48 -5.01 23.05
N THR A 168 2.25 -5.55 24.26
CA THR A 168 1.15 -5.05 25.11
C THR A 168 1.53 -3.74 25.81
N PRO A 169 0.65 -2.71 25.82
CA PRO A 169 0.86 -1.52 26.61
C PRO A 169 0.71 -1.85 28.11
N THR A 170 1.84 -1.96 28.81
CA THR A 170 1.88 -2.19 30.25
C THR A 170 1.36 -0.97 31.00
N ARG A 171 0.07 -1.00 31.38
CA ARG A 171 -0.61 0.06 32.15
C ARG A 171 -0.20 -0.01 33.64
N THR A 172 1.05 0.32 33.94
CA THR A 172 1.56 0.45 35.32
C THR A 172 1.54 1.91 35.76
N TRP A 173 0.34 2.47 35.92
CA TRP A 173 0.18 3.63 36.81
C TRP A 173 0.39 3.13 38.25
N GLY A 174 1.42 3.64 38.92
CA GLY A 174 1.77 3.20 40.26
C GLY A 174 0.69 3.56 41.28
N SER A 175 0.00 2.56 41.81
CA SER A 175 -0.79 2.69 43.03
C SER A 175 0.17 2.58 44.23
N THR A 176 0.62 3.72 44.74
CA THR A 176 1.23 3.79 46.07
C THR A 176 0.20 4.38 47.03
N GLY A 177 -0.33 3.53 47.90
CA GLY A 177 -1.29 3.83 48.96
C GLY A 177 -1.17 2.77 50.04
#